data_AF-X1T4L3-F1
#
_entry.id   AF-X1T4L3-F1
#
_cell.length_a   1.000
_cell.length_b   1.000
_cell.length_c   1.000
_cell.angle_alpha   90.00
_cell.angle_beta   90.00
_cell.angle_gamma   90.00
#
_symmetry.space_group_name_H-M   'P 1'
#
loop_
_entity.id
_entity.type
_entity.pdbx_description
1 polymer ?
#
loop_
_entity_poly.entity_id
_entity_poly.type
_entity_poly.pdbx_seq_one_letter_code
_entity_poly.pdbx_strand_id
1 'polypeptide(L)' 'RLYALIVNQSDEDMWLGIGAAAVVNQGIWLKAAGGFYEINWTNLYTGVINGIHAGAGNKIVTVMEGD' A
#
# COMPACT_ATOMS: atom_id res chain seq x y z
N ARG A 1 -2.63 15.25 -12.89
CA ARG A 1 -3.73 14.33 -12.49
C ARG A 1 -3.59 14.18 -10.98
N LEU A 2 -4.65 14.40 -10.21
CA LEU A 2 -4.61 14.20 -8.76
C LEU A 2 -4.70 12.71 -8.41
N TYR A 3 -3.62 12.18 -7.83
CA TYR A 3 -3.56 10.80 -7.34
C TYR A 3 -2.54 10.63 -6.21
N ALA A 4 -2.68 9.56 -5.43
CA ALA A 4 -1.64 9.03 -4.56
C ALA A 4 -1.33 7.59 -4.97
N LEU A 5 -0.06 7.24 -5.09
CA LEU A 5 0.42 5.92 -5.48
C LEU A 5 1.25 5.32 -4.35
N ILE A 6 0.90 4.11 -3.94
CA ILE A 6 1.62 3.32 -2.94
C ILE A 6 2.22 2.13 -3.67
N VAL A 7 3.55 1.98 -3.64
CA VAL A 7 4.28 0.93 -4.35
C VAL A 7 5.10 0.11 -3.37
N ASN A 8 4.91 -1.20 -3.37
CA ASN A 8 5.76 -2.15 -2.68
C ASN A 8 7.03 -2.38 -3.52
N GLN A 9 8.15 -1.79 -3.10
CA GLN A 9 9.46 -1.99 -3.73
C GLN A 9 10.32 -3.02 -2.99
N SER A 10 9.71 -3.74 -2.05
CA SER A 10 10.38 -4.75 -1.25
C SER A 10 10.34 -6.14 -1.89
N ASP A 11 11.03 -7.08 -1.25
CA ASP A 11 11.12 -8.48 -1.60
C ASP A 11 10.03 -9.36 -0.97
N GLU A 12 9.12 -8.77 -0.19
CA GLU A 12 8.02 -9.48 0.48
C GLU A 12 6.67 -8.89 0.08
N ASP A 13 5.65 -9.73 0.10
CA ASP A 13 4.28 -9.29 -0.11
C ASP A 13 3.80 -8.42 1.06
N MET A 14 2.96 -7.43 0.73
CA MET A 14 2.40 -6.51 1.72
C MET A 14 0.89 -6.41 1.59
N TRP A 15 0.24 -6.09 2.71
CA TRP A 15 -1.20 -5.89 2.78
C TRP A 15 -1.52 -4.53 3.36
N LEU A 16 -2.43 -3.80 2.72
CA LEU A 16 -2.93 -2.53 3.21
C LEU A 16 -4.31 -2.68 3.88
N GLY A 17 -4.44 -2.08 5.05
CA GLY A 17 -5.71 -1.81 5.72
C GLY A 17 -6.10 -0.35 5.57
N ILE A 18 -7.26 -0.09 4.98
CA ILE A 18 -7.81 1.27 4.78
C ILE A 18 -8.73 1.61 5.94
N GLY A 19 -8.37 2.61 6.75
CA GLY A 19 -9.15 3.02 7.93
C GLY A 19 -9.21 1.99 9.06
N ALA A 20 -8.42 0.92 8.97
CA ALA A 20 -8.37 -0.19 9.91
C ALA A 20 -6.94 -0.74 10.01
N ALA A 21 -6.69 -1.58 11.01
CA ALA A 21 -5.40 -2.29 11.12
C ALA A 21 -5.18 -3.19 9.88
N ALA A 22 -3.94 -3.21 9.39
CA ALA A 22 -3.56 -4.11 8.32
C ALA A 22 -3.36 -5.54 8.87
N VAL A 23 -3.86 -6.54 8.16
CA VAL A 23 -3.77 -7.96 8.54
C VAL A 23 -3.21 -8.74 7.35
N VAL A 24 -2.26 -9.64 7.63
CA VAL A 24 -1.67 -10.53 6.62
C VAL A 24 -2.79 -11.32 5.92
N ASN A 25 -2.71 -11.43 4.59
CA ASN A 25 -3.71 -12.08 3.74
C ASN A 25 -5.11 -11.43 3.73
N GLN A 26 -5.24 -10.15 4.11
CA GLN A 26 -6.51 -9.40 4.07
C GLN A 26 -6.32 -8.00 3.46
N GLY A 27 -7.42 -7.40 2.97
CA GLY A 27 -7.38 -6.05 2.41
C GLY A 27 -6.73 -5.99 1.03
N ILE A 28 -5.97 -4.93 0.77
CA ILE A 28 -5.35 -4.69 -0.54
C ILE A 28 -3.96 -5.32 -0.54
N TRP A 29 -3.75 -6.29 -1.43
CA TRP A 29 -2.47 -6.97 -1.58
C TRP A 29 -1.56 -6.23 -2.55
N LEU A 30 -0.38 -5.84 -2.07
CA LEU A 30 0.72 -5.32 -2.88
C LEU A 30 1.78 -6.41 -3.03
N LYS A 31 1.80 -7.05 -4.21
CA LYS A 31 2.81 -8.05 -4.54
C LYS A 31 4.23 -7.49 -4.39
N ALA A 32 5.15 -8.32 -3.92
CA ALA A 32 6.58 -8.01 -3.90
C ALA A 32 7.08 -7.55 -5.28
N ALA A 33 8.15 -6.73 -5.28
CA ALA A 33 8.84 -6.25 -6.47
C ALA A 33 7.96 -5.43 -7.44
N GLY A 34 7.18 -4.49 -6.92
CA GLY A 34 6.52 -3.44 -7.71
C GLY A 34 5.00 -3.47 -7.71
N GLY A 35 4.35 -4.31 -6.89
CA GLY A 35 2.91 -4.24 -6.69
C GLY A 35 2.48 -2.87 -6.16
N PHE A 36 1.36 -2.34 -6.64
CA PHE A 36 0.95 -0.98 -6.32
C PHE A 36 -0.56 -0.83 -6.09
N TYR A 37 -0.92 0.23 -5.39
CA TYR A 37 -2.28 0.71 -5.22
C TYR A 37 -2.33 2.20 -5.50
N GLU A 38 -3.22 2.60 -6.41
CA GLU A 38 -3.45 4.01 -6.75
C GLU A 38 -4.76 4.47 -6.13
N ILE A 39 -4.72 5.60 -5.44
CA ILE A 39 -5.88 6.37 -4.99
C ILE A 39 -6.07 7.51 -5.98
N ASN A 40 -7.24 7.55 -6.61
CA ASN A 40 -7.65 8.56 -7.56
C ASN A 40 -9.14 8.91 -7.34
N TRP A 41 -9.72 9.68 -8.25
CA TRP A 41 -11.12 10.14 -8.14
C TRP A 41 -12.17 9.04 -8.04
N THR A 42 -11.86 7.81 -8.46
CA THR A 42 -12.81 6.68 -8.45
C THR A 42 -12.79 5.87 -7.16
N ASN A 43 -11.74 6.01 -6.34
CA ASN A 43 -11.55 5.30 -5.07
C ASN A 43 -10.95 6.23 -4.00
N LEU A 44 -11.39 7.49 -4.02
CA LEU A 44 -10.83 8.56 -3.20
C LEU A 44 -10.87 8.22 -1.72
N TYR A 45 -9.71 8.32 -1.07
CA TYR A 45 -9.55 8.10 0.36
C TYR A 45 -8.50 9.05 0.93
N THR A 46 -8.81 9.68 2.06
CA THR A 46 -7.98 10.72 2.70
C THR A 46 -7.68 10.41 4.17
N GLY A 47 -7.96 9.19 4.61
CA GLY A 47 -7.74 8.75 5.99
C GLY A 47 -6.44 7.97 6.16
N VAL A 48 -6.34 7.26 7.29
CA VAL A 48 -5.17 6.44 7.64
C VAL A 48 -5.13 5.17 6.79
N ILE A 49 -3.95 4.88 6.23
CA ILE A 49 -3.63 3.62 5.55
C ILE A 49 -2.53 2.93 6.34
N ASN A 50 -2.81 1.74 6.84
CA ASN A 50 -1.83 0.91 7.53
C ASN A 50 -1.29 -0.15 6.57
N GLY A 51 -0.03 -0.52 6.70
CA GLY A 51 0.61 -1.57 5.91
C GLY A 51 1.27 -2.63 6.81
N ILE A 52 1.25 -3.89 6.38
CA ILE A 52 1.91 -5.00 7.08
C ILE A 52 2.55 -5.97 6.09
N HIS A 53 3.65 -6.61 6.50
CA HIS A 53 4.23 -7.78 5.84
C HIS A 53 4.39 -8.92 6.86
N ALA A 54 4.45 -10.17 6.38
CA ALA A 54 4.66 -11.34 7.22
C ALA A 54 6.14 -11.76 7.36
N GLY A 55 7.03 -11.17 6.54
CA GLY A 55 8.47 -11.44 6.57
C GLY A 55 9.20 -10.82 7.76
N ALA A 56 10.52 -11.03 7.82
CA ALA A 56 11.40 -10.44 8.83
C ALA A 56 12.13 -9.18 8.33
N GLY A 57 12.60 -8.36 9.27
CA GLY A 57 13.36 -7.14 9.00
C GLY A 57 12.52 -6.00 8.44
N ASN A 58 13.19 -4.91 8.06
CA ASN A 58 12.52 -3.75 7.47
C ASN A 58 12.19 -3.99 5.99
N LYS A 59 11.16 -3.32 5.49
CA LYS A 59 10.72 -3.37 4.08
C LYS A 59 10.50 -1.96 3.54
N ILE A 60 10.55 -1.83 2.21
CA ILE A 60 10.51 -0.56 1.51
C ILE A 60 9.15 -0.41 0.81
N VAL A 61 8.45 0.67 1.16
CA VAL A 61 7.24 1.14 0.48
C VAL A 61 7.49 2.57 0.04
N THR A 62 7.16 2.84 -1.22
CA THR A 62 7.25 4.18 -1.80
C THR A 62 5.86 4.76 -1.88
N VAL A 63 5.71 6.00 -1.42
CA VAL A 63 4.48 6.79 -1.55
C VAL A 63 4.78 7.99 -2.43
N MET A 64 3.94 8.22 -3.43
CA MET A 64 4.05 9.34 -4.35
C MET A 64 2.68 10.01 -4.49
N GLU A 65 2.66 11.33 -4.38
CA GLU A 65 1.48 12.15 -4.68
C GLU A 65 1.73 12.89 -5.99
N GLY A 66 0.73 12.94 -6.86
CA GLY A 66 0.79 13.62 -8.15
C GLY A 66 -0.27 14.69 -8.28
N ASP A 67 0.10 15.80 -8.94
CA ASP A 67 -0.75 16.95 -9.25
C ASP A 67 -1.34 16.87 -10.68
#